data_AF-A0A7K1U9H9-F1
#
_entry.id   AF-A0A7K1U9H9-F1
#
_cell.length_a   1.000
_cell.length_b   1.000
_cell.length_c   1.000
_cell.angle_alpha   90.00
_cell.angle_beta   90.00
_cell.angle_gamma   90.00
#
_symmetry.space_group_name_H-M   'P 1'
#
loop_
_entity.id
_entity.type
_entity.pdbx_description
1 polymer ?
#
loop_
_entity_poly.entity_id
_entity_poly.type
_entity_poly.pdbx_seq_one_letter_code
_entity_poly.pdbx_strand_id
1 'polypeptide(L)'
;MKNQTLAIIAYITVIGWIYTYIQYKNNPVKDALVRYHLGQSLGIFIIAAIITTIYKIVAGIMPSIGSIIALAGLLPLMMLVYGIIAASREAQSPVPGVGKYFENRFGFLN
;
A
#
# COMPACT_ATOMS: atom_id res chain seq x y z
N MET A 1 10.69 -5.82 17.89
CA MET A 1 9.47 -5.00 17.64
C MET A 1 8.28 -5.94 17.51
N LYS A 2 7.07 -5.47 17.82
CA LYS A 2 5.84 -6.25 17.58
C LYS A 2 5.53 -6.31 16.09
N ASN A 3 4.98 -7.44 15.62
CA ASN A 3 4.60 -7.64 14.23
C ASN A 3 3.53 -6.62 13.78
N GLN A 4 2.62 -6.25 14.67
CA GLN A 4 1.66 -5.15 14.49
C GLN A 4 2.35 -3.82 14.13
N THR A 5 3.38 -3.42 14.89
CA THR A 5 4.13 -2.19 14.62
C THR A 5 4.81 -2.25 13.26
N LEU A 6 5.40 -3.40 12.93
CA LEU A 6 6.06 -3.61 11.65
C LEU A 6 5.04 -3.51 10.49
N ALA A 7 3.88 -4.16 10.63
CA ALA A 7 2.80 -4.09 9.65
C ALA A 7 2.28 -2.65 9.42
N ILE A 8 2.21 -1.82 10.46
CA ILE A 8 1.87 -0.39 10.33
C ILE A 8 2.94 0.37 9.55
N ILE A 9 4.23 0.13 9.84
CA ILE A 9 5.34 0.81 9.16
C ILE A 9 5.33 0.57 7.65
N ALA A 10 4.83 -0.59 7.20
CA ALA A 10 4.70 -0.92 5.78
C ALA A 10 3.87 0.09 4.97
N TYR A 11 2.96 0.83 5.60
CA TYR A 11 2.07 1.79 4.94
C TYR A 11 2.57 3.24 4.95
N ILE A 12 3.58 3.57 5.77
CA ILE A 12 3.94 4.97 6.05
C ILE A 12 4.56 5.65 4.82
N THR A 13 5.56 5.01 4.23
CA THR A 13 6.24 5.45 3.00
C THR A 13 6.84 4.24 2.28
N VAL A 14 7.32 4.44 1.05
CA VAL A 14 8.12 3.41 0.34
C VAL A 14 9.38 3.03 1.15
N ILE A 15 9.98 3.97 1.88
CA ILE A 15 11.12 3.68 2.76
C ILE A 15 10.69 2.78 3.92
N GLY A 16 9.55 3.10 4.56
CA GLY A 16 8.96 2.26 5.61
C GLY A 16 8.60 0.86 5.10
N TRP A 17 8.12 0.77 3.87
CA TRP A 17 7.86 -0.50 3.20
C TRP A 17 9.13 -1.33 3.01
N ILE A 18 10.19 -0.74 2.46
CA ILE A 18 11.49 -1.42 2.25
C ILE A 18 12.04 -1.91 3.59
N TYR A 19 12.03 -1.05 4.61
CA TYR A 19 12.46 -1.42 5.96
C TYR A 19 11.68 -2.63 6.48
N THR A 20 10.35 -2.59 6.39
CA THR A 20 9.46 -3.68 6.81
C THR A 20 9.78 -4.97 6.06
N TYR A 21 9.99 -4.89 4.74
CA TYR A 21 10.34 -6.05 3.92
C TYR A 21 11.67 -6.69 4.33
N ILE A 22 12.70 -5.87 4.59
CA ILE A 22 14.01 -6.37 5.07
C ILE A 22 13.85 -7.07 6.42
N GLN A 23 13.13 -6.45 7.36
CA GLN A 23 12.87 -7.05 8.67
C GLN A 23 12.08 -8.35 8.57
N TYR A 24 11.04 -8.40 7.72
CA TYR A 24 10.26 -9.60 7.43
C TYR A 24 11.14 -10.70 6.82
N LYS A 25 12.01 -10.36 5.88
CA LYS A 25 12.90 -11.32 5.21
C LYS A 25 13.98 -11.90 6.14
N ASN A 26 14.50 -11.09 7.06
CA ASN A 26 15.51 -11.51 8.03
C ASN A 26 14.92 -12.24 9.25
N ASN A 27 13.60 -12.15 9.46
CA ASN A 27 12.95 -12.89 10.54
C ASN A 27 12.88 -14.40 10.19
N PRO A 28 13.38 -15.31 11.04
CA PRO A 28 13.27 -16.75 10.81
C PRO A 28 11.81 -17.23 10.78
N VAL A 29 10.90 -16.55 11.49
CA VAL A 29 9.47 -16.84 11.50
C VAL A 29 8.74 -15.81 10.64
N LYS A 30 8.14 -16.26 9.54
CA LYS A 30 7.37 -15.41 8.62
C LYS A 30 5.97 -15.16 9.18
N ASP A 31 5.77 -13.97 9.71
CA ASP A 31 4.49 -13.56 10.28
C ASP A 31 3.46 -13.25 9.18
N ALA A 32 2.27 -13.84 9.30
CA ALA A 32 1.22 -13.70 8.30
C ALA A 32 0.63 -12.28 8.24
N LEU A 33 0.52 -11.58 9.39
CA LEU A 33 0.03 -10.20 9.45
C LEU A 33 0.97 -9.27 8.69
N VAL A 34 2.28 -9.37 8.95
CA VAL A 34 3.29 -8.57 8.24
C VAL A 34 3.31 -8.89 6.75
N ARG A 35 3.23 -10.17 6.36
CA ARG A 35 3.17 -10.58 4.95
C ARG A 35 1.96 -9.97 4.23
N TYR A 36 0.79 -10.05 4.86
CA TYR A 36 -0.46 -9.52 4.31
C TYR A 36 -0.36 -8.01 4.05
N HIS A 37 0.05 -7.26 5.08
CA HIS A 37 0.15 -5.81 5.01
C HIS A 37 1.29 -5.32 4.12
N LEU A 38 2.39 -6.08 3.97
CA LEU A 38 3.44 -5.82 2.96
C LEU A 38 2.88 -5.90 1.53
N GLY A 39 2.12 -6.95 1.22
CA GLY A 39 1.52 -7.11 -0.11
C GLY A 39 0.49 -6.02 -0.39
N GLN A 40 -0.41 -5.77 0.55
CA GLN A 40 -1.47 -4.78 0.38
C GLN A 40 -0.91 -3.35 0.24
N SER A 41 0.03 -2.93 1.09
CA SER A 41 0.66 -1.60 1.01
C SER A 41 1.44 -1.39 -0.29
N LEU A 42 2.18 -2.41 -0.76
CA LEU A 42 2.86 -2.34 -2.07
C LEU A 42 1.85 -2.16 -3.21
N GLY A 43 0.75 -2.90 -3.17
CA GLY A 43 -0.33 -2.77 -4.15
C GLY A 43 -0.90 -1.35 -4.20
N ILE A 44 -1.11 -0.73 -3.04
CA ILE A 44 -1.58 0.66 -2.96
C ILE A 44 -0.53 1.65 -3.51
N PHE A 45 0.76 1.45 -3.23
CA PHE A 45 1.82 2.29 -3.82
C PHE A 45 1.86 2.17 -5.35
N ILE A 46 1.65 0.97 -5.89
CA ILE A 46 1.56 0.76 -7.34
C ILE A 46 0.34 1.50 -7.93
N ILE A 47 -0.83 1.40 -7.30
CA ILE A 47 -2.03 2.16 -7.71
C ILE A 47 -1.74 3.67 -7.68
N ALA A 48 -1.12 4.17 -6.61
CA ALA A 48 -0.77 5.57 -6.47
C ALA A 48 0.16 6.05 -7.61
N ALA A 49 1.15 5.24 -7.96
CA ALA A 49 2.06 5.53 -9.08
C ALA A 49 1.33 5.57 -10.43
N ILE A 50 0.40 4.63 -10.67
CA ILE A 50 -0.44 4.60 -11.89
C ILE A 50 -1.32 5.86 -11.98
N ILE A 51 -2.07 6.18 -10.92
CA ILE A 51 -2.93 7.38 -10.89
C ILE A 51 -2.11 8.65 -11.14
N THR A 52 -0.97 8.79 -10.46
CA THR A 52 -0.08 9.95 -10.60
C THR A 52 0.45 10.07 -12.03
N THR A 53 0.79 8.95 -12.67
CA THR A 53 1.31 8.92 -14.03
C THR A 53 0.24 9.32 -15.04
N ILE A 54 -0.97 8.76 -14.92
CA ILE A 54 -2.13 9.13 -15.75
C ILE A 54 -2.45 10.62 -15.60
N TYR A 55 -2.47 11.11 -14.36
CA TYR A 55 -2.70 12.53 -14.07
C TYR A 55 -1.69 13.43 -14.78
N LYS A 56 -0.38 13.13 -14.67
CA LYS A 56 0.67 13.93 -15.32
C LYS A 56 0.53 13.98 -16.83
N ILE A 57 0.17 12.84 -17.46
CA ILE A 57 -0.06 12.77 -18.90
C ILE A 57 -1.27 13.63 -19.29
N VAL A 58 -2.41 13.46 -18.62
CA VAL A 58 -3.64 14.20 -18.95
C VAL A 58 -3.48 15.70 -18.71
N ALA A 59 -2.89 16.09 -17.57
CA ALA A 59 -2.67 17.49 -17.24
C ALA A 59 -1.70 18.18 -18.21
N GLY A 60 -0.73 17.44 -18.77
CA GLY A 60 0.19 17.96 -19.78
C GLY A 60 -0.46 18.21 -21.15
N ILE A 61 -1.51 17.44 -21.50
CA ILE A 61 -2.24 17.58 -22.77
C ILE A 61 -3.39 18.58 -22.63
N MET A 62 -4.14 18.50 -21.53
CA MET A 62 -5.36 19.27 -21.30
C MET A 62 -5.47 19.71 -19.82
N PRO A 63 -4.87 20.86 -19.47
CA PRO A 63 -4.77 21.34 -18.09
C PRO A 63 -6.13 21.51 -17.38
N SER A 64 -7.19 21.86 -18.12
CA SER A 64 -8.55 22.07 -17.59
C SER A 64 -9.19 20.80 -17.05
N ILE A 65 -8.80 19.60 -17.53
CA ILE A 65 -9.28 18.31 -17.00
C ILE A 65 -8.42 17.85 -15.82
N GLY A 66 -7.16 18.31 -15.73
CA GLY A 66 -6.25 17.96 -14.65
C GLY A 66 -6.83 18.26 -13.25
N SER A 67 -7.50 19.40 -13.08
CA SER A 67 -8.09 19.80 -11.80
C SER A 67 -9.16 18.83 -11.27
N ILE A 68 -9.90 18.15 -12.16
CA ILE A 68 -10.91 17.14 -11.77
C ILE A 68 -10.22 15.84 -11.29
N ILE A 69 -9.11 15.46 -11.95
CA ILE A 69 -8.36 14.24 -11.63
C ILE A 69 -7.55 14.39 -10.33
N ALA A 70 -7.22 15.62 -9.92
CA ALA A 70 -6.50 15.88 -8.67
C ALA A 70 -7.19 15.25 -7.44
N LEU A 71 -8.52 15.18 -7.42
CA LEU A 71 -9.29 14.57 -6.33
C LEU A 71 -9.07 13.05 -6.24
N ALA A 72 -8.83 12.38 -7.38
CA ALA A 72 -8.52 10.95 -7.41
C ALA A 72 -7.18 10.61 -6.72
N GLY A 73 -6.28 11.59 -6.61
CA GLY A 73 -5.04 11.47 -5.85
C GLY A 73 -5.24 11.26 -4.34
N LEU A 74 -6.44 11.54 -3.80
CA LEU A 74 -6.78 11.24 -2.41
C LEU A 74 -7.13 9.77 -2.17
N LEU A 75 -7.49 9.01 -3.21
CA LEU A 75 -7.91 7.61 -3.06
C LEU A 75 -6.80 6.73 -2.45
N PRO A 76 -5.55 6.76 -2.93
CA PRO A 76 -4.48 5.98 -2.31
C PRO A 76 -4.22 6.36 -0.86
N LEU A 77 -4.36 7.64 -0.49
CA LEU A 77 -4.19 8.09 0.89
C LEU A 77 -5.26 7.46 1.81
N MET A 78 -6.52 7.45 1.37
CA MET A 78 -7.60 6.79 2.12
C MET A 78 -7.37 5.28 2.25
N MET A 79 -6.85 4.64 1.20
CA MET A 79 -6.47 3.23 1.22
C MET A 79 -5.33 2.93 2.21
N LEU A 80 -4.29 3.78 2.27
CA LEU A 80 -3.20 3.64 3.23
C LEU A 80 -3.72 3.78 4.67
N VAL A 81 -4.56 4.78 4.95
CA VAL A 81 -5.16 4.98 6.28
C VAL A 81 -6.02 3.77 6.68
N TYR A 82 -6.83 3.23 5.77
CA TYR A 82 -7.60 2.01 6.04
C TYR A 82 -6.68 0.83 6.38
N GLY A 83 -5.61 0.63 5.60
CA GLY A 83 -4.62 -0.41 5.85
C GLY A 83 -3.93 -0.27 7.22
N ILE A 84 -3.60 0.95 7.63
CA ILE A 84 -3.03 1.26 8.95
C ILE A 84 -4.02 0.89 10.07
N ILE A 85 -5.30 1.25 9.92
CA ILE A 85 -6.34 0.91 10.91
C ILE A 85 -6.53 -0.61 11.01
N ALA A 86 -6.52 -1.32 9.89
CA ALA A 86 -6.61 -2.78 9.88
C ALA A 86 -5.39 -3.41 10.57
N ALA A 87 -4.17 -2.94 10.23
CA ALA A 87 -2.92 -3.41 10.83
C ALA A 87 -2.86 -3.12 12.34
N SER A 88 -3.36 -1.96 12.79
CA SER A 88 -3.39 -1.61 14.21
C SER A 88 -4.38 -2.46 15.01
N ARG A 89 -5.36 -3.08 14.36
CA ARG A 89 -6.29 -4.05 14.94
C ARG A 89 -5.85 -5.50 14.74
N GLU A 90 -4.64 -5.71 14.21
CA GLU A 90 -4.10 -7.04 13.88
C GLU A 90 -5.03 -7.83 12.92
N ALA A 91 -5.76 -7.11 12.07
CA ALA A 91 -6.75 -7.67 11.16
C ALA A 91 -6.22 -7.67 9.72
N GLN A 92 -6.24 -8.84 9.08
CA GLN A 92 -5.96 -9.00 7.64
C GLN A 92 -7.17 -8.59 6.79
N SER A 93 -7.60 -7.35 6.95
CA SER A 93 -8.79 -6.84 6.26
C SER A 93 -8.41 -6.27 4.89
N PRO A 94 -9.08 -6.69 3.80
CA PRO A 94 -8.83 -6.14 2.48
C PRO A 94 -9.37 -4.71 2.41
N VAL A 95 -8.52 -3.79 1.98
CA VAL A 95 -8.95 -2.44 1.60
C VAL A 95 -10.09 -2.54 0.58
N PRO A 96 -11.23 -1.85 0.79
CA PRO A 96 -12.37 -1.93 -0.13
C PRO A 96 -11.98 -1.65 -1.58
N GLY A 97 -12.59 -2.40 -2.51
CA GLY A 97 -12.38 -2.26 -3.96
C GLY A 97 -11.12 -2.93 -4.52
N VAL A 98 -10.00 -2.94 -3.80
CA VAL A 98 -8.70 -3.40 -4.35
C VAL A 98 -7.90 -4.36 -3.47
N GLY A 99 -8.19 -4.46 -2.17
CA GLY A 99 -7.37 -5.20 -1.21
C GLY A 99 -7.19 -6.68 -1.54
N LYS A 100 -8.28 -7.35 -1.95
CA LYS A 100 -8.24 -8.77 -2.37
C LYS A 100 -7.38 -9.02 -3.60
N TYR A 101 -7.23 -8.01 -4.48
CA TYR A 101 -6.43 -8.17 -5.69
C TYR A 101 -4.95 -8.37 -5.38
N PHE A 102 -4.45 -7.88 -4.23
CA PHE A 102 -3.04 -7.95 -3.87
C PHE A 102 -2.68 -9.17 -3.02
N GLU A 103 -3.66 -9.94 -2.58
CA GLU A 103 -3.44 -11.15 -1.81
C GLU A 103 -2.69 -12.19 -2.66
N ASN A 104 -1.54 -12.65 -2.14
CA ASN A 104 -0.70 -13.67 -2.77
C ASN A 104 -0.19 -13.34 -4.18
N ARG A 105 -0.23 -12.08 -4.63
CA ARG A 105 0.29 -11.69 -5.96
C ARG A 105 1.81 -11.55 -6.02
N PHE A 106 2.42 -11.23 -4.89
CA PHE A 106 3.85 -10.93 -4.80
C PHE A 106 4.61 -12.17 -4.37
N GLY A 107 5.10 -12.95 -5.34
CA GLY A 107 5.78 -14.24 -5.09
C GLY A 107 7.02 -14.13 -4.19
N PHE A 108 7.67 -12.97 -4.15
CA PHE A 108 8.84 -12.73 -3.28
C PHE A 108 8.48 -12.54 -1.79
N LEU A 109 7.19 -12.47 -1.44
CA LEU A 109 6.71 -12.42 -0.06
C LEU A 109 6.35 -13.81 0.50
N ASN A 110 6.37 -14.84 -0.35
CA ASN A 110 6.04 -16.23 0.00
C ASN A 110 7.25 -17.00 0.53
#